data_AF-M7ZWW0-F1
#
_entry.id   AF-M7ZWW0-F1
#
_cell.length_a   1.000
_cell.length_b   1.000
_cell.length_c   1.000
_cell.angle_alpha   90.00
_cell.angle_beta   90.00
_cell.angle_gamma   90.00
#
_symmetry.space_group_name_H-M   'P 1'
#
loop_
_entity.id
_entity.type
_entity.pdbx_description
1 polymer ?
#
loop_
_entity_poly.entity_id
_entity_poly.type
_entity_poly.pdbx_seq_one_letter_code
_entity_poly.pdbx_strand_id
1 'polypeptide(L)'
;MRASKRPLGVVMAWVIPCAVLALVVHPSTSHNIANRFSWAFCVYLEAVSVLPQLRLMQNTKIVEPFTAHYVFALGVARFLSCAHWVLQIAYHMRHVVLDSRGRLLTALGYGLWPSMVLLSEIVQTFILADFCYYYVKSLVGGQLVLRLPSGVV
;
A
#
# COMPACT_ATOMS: atom_id res chain seq x y z
N MET A 1 -18.31 20.71 -23.31
CA MET A 1 -16.92 21.00 -22.90
C MET A 1 -16.86 20.96 -21.38
N ARG A 2 -16.53 19.82 -20.77
CA ARG A 2 -16.43 19.67 -19.30
C ARG A 2 -14.97 19.90 -18.88
N ALA A 3 -14.80 20.75 -17.88
CA ALA A 3 -13.53 21.22 -17.38
C ALA A 3 -12.56 20.06 -17.09
N SER A 4 -11.43 20.08 -17.78
CA SER A 4 -10.21 19.41 -17.39
C SER A 4 -9.80 19.91 -16.00
N LYS A 5 -10.21 19.19 -14.95
CA LYS A 5 -9.53 19.29 -13.65
C LYS A 5 -8.11 18.78 -13.91
N ARG A 6 -7.13 19.68 -13.92
CA ARG A 6 -5.73 19.38 -14.20
C ARG A 6 -5.31 18.15 -13.36
N PRO A 7 -4.78 17.07 -13.96
CA PRO A 7 -4.43 15.85 -13.24
C PRO A 7 -3.45 16.11 -12.09
N LEU A 8 -2.61 17.14 -12.23
CA LEU A 8 -1.70 17.62 -11.20
C LEU A 8 -2.41 17.99 -9.88
N GLY A 9 -3.56 18.66 -9.95
CA GLY A 9 -4.25 19.15 -8.75
C GLY A 9 -4.82 18.01 -7.90
N VAL A 10 -5.22 16.91 -8.54
CA VAL A 10 -5.70 15.71 -7.84
C VAL A 10 -4.54 14.98 -7.20
N VAL A 11 -3.42 14.81 -7.91
CA VAL A 11 -2.22 14.15 -7.36
C VAL A 11 -1.68 14.94 -6.16
N MET A 12 -1.55 16.26 -6.27
CA MET A 12 -1.09 17.11 -5.17
C MET A 12 -2.01 17.05 -3.94
N ALA A 13 -3.33 16.93 -4.15
CA ALA A 13 -4.30 16.79 -3.06
C ALA A 13 -4.09 15.53 -2.22
N TRP A 14 -3.49 14.47 -2.79
CA TRP A 14 -3.16 13.25 -2.03
C TRP A 14 -1.73 13.25 -1.48
N VAL A 15 -0.78 13.91 -2.15
CA VAL A 15 0.62 13.99 -1.68
C VAL A 15 0.74 14.80 -0.39
N ILE A 16 0.00 15.91 -0.28
CA ILE A 16 0.03 16.80 0.90
C ILE A 16 -0.39 16.06 2.19
N PRO A 17 -1.53 15.34 2.27
CA PRO A 17 -1.90 14.60 3.48
C PRO A 17 -0.91 13.47 3.79
N CYS A 18 -0.30 12.82 2.79
CA CYS A 18 0.77 11.84 3.03
C CYS A 18 2.00 12.47 3.70
N ALA A 19 2.41 13.66 3.26
CA ALA A 19 3.51 14.39 3.87
C ALA A 19 3.19 14.81 5.31
N VAL A 20 1.97 15.31 5.57
CA VAL A 20 1.52 15.67 6.91
C VAL A 20 1.46 14.44 7.82
N LEU A 21 0.89 13.33 7.35
CA LEU A 21 0.84 12.07 8.08
C LEU A 21 2.25 11.54 8.39
N ALA A 22 3.19 11.65 7.46
CA ALA A 22 4.58 11.27 7.68
C ALA A 22 5.29 12.15 8.72
N LEU A 23 4.89 13.42 8.91
CA LEU A 23 5.43 14.26 9.99
C LEU A 23 4.88 13.82 11.35
N VAL A 24 3.57 13.51 11.41
CA VAL A 24 2.88 13.15 12.65
C VAL A 24 3.22 11.72 13.09
N VAL A 25 3.26 10.78 12.16
CA VAL A 25 3.48 9.36 12.42
C VAL A 25 4.65 8.86 11.57
N HIS A 26 5.80 8.75 12.22
CA HIS A 26 7.03 8.23 11.63
C HIS A 26 7.72 7.28 12.60
N PRO A 27 8.52 6.34 12.10
CA PRO A 27 9.21 5.35 12.93
C PRO A 27 10.18 6.03 13.88
N SER A 28 10.30 5.53 15.11
CA SER A 28 11.28 6.03 16.11
C SER A 28 12.59 5.24 16.10
N THR A 29 13.15 5.01 14.91
CA THR A 29 14.42 4.28 14.72
C THR A 29 15.64 5.16 15.02
N SER A 30 16.80 4.54 15.30
CA SER A 30 18.09 5.21 15.57
C SER A 30 18.68 6.01 14.38
N HIS A 31 18.11 5.87 13.18
CA HIS A 31 18.58 6.56 11.98
C HIS A 31 18.28 8.08 12.00
N ASN A 32 19.00 8.82 11.15
CA ASN A 32 18.78 10.25 10.91
C ASN A 32 17.29 10.59 10.68
N ILE A 33 16.85 11.72 11.23
CA ILE A 33 15.44 12.17 11.20
C ILE A 33 14.87 12.21 9.77
N ALA A 34 15.69 12.62 8.79
CA ALA A 34 15.32 12.65 7.38
C ALA A 34 14.99 11.25 6.83
N ASN A 35 15.76 10.22 7.20
CA ASN A 35 15.50 8.85 6.76
C ASN A 35 14.19 8.31 7.35
N ARG A 36 13.92 8.66 8.61
CA ARG A 36 12.68 8.25 9.30
C ARG A 36 11.45 8.86 8.61
N PHE A 37 11.52 10.14 8.29
CA PHE A 37 10.46 10.84 7.57
C PHE A 37 10.30 10.29 6.14
N SER A 38 11.40 10.15 5.39
CA SER A 38 11.36 9.62 4.02
C SER A 38 10.78 8.22 3.97
N TRP A 39 11.11 7.35 4.93
CA TRP A 39 10.51 6.02 4.99
C TRP A 39 9.00 6.09 5.23
N ALA A 40 8.55 6.92 6.19
CA ALA A 40 7.13 7.08 6.46
C ALA A 40 6.35 7.65 5.27
N PHE A 41 6.93 8.67 4.64
CA PHE A 41 6.39 9.30 3.46
C PHE A 41 6.25 8.33 2.29
N CYS A 42 7.27 7.50 2.03
CA CYS A 42 7.22 6.48 0.99
C CYS A 42 6.08 5.48 1.21
N VAL A 43 5.90 4.98 2.45
CA VAL A 43 4.82 4.01 2.76
C VAL A 43 3.43 4.60 2.52
N TYR A 44 3.21 5.87 2.86
CA TYR A 44 1.92 6.52 2.64
C TYR A 44 1.70 6.92 1.18
N LEU A 45 2.73 7.42 0.49
CA LEU A 45 2.63 7.74 -0.93
C LEU A 45 2.36 6.51 -1.78
N GLU A 46 2.97 5.38 -1.42
CA GLU A 46 2.78 4.12 -2.12
C GLU A 46 1.33 3.65 -2.07
N ALA A 47 0.64 3.83 -0.94
CA ALA A 47 -0.79 3.51 -0.86
C ALA A 47 -1.65 4.34 -1.80
N VAL A 48 -1.33 5.62 -1.93
CA VAL A 48 -2.06 6.56 -2.78
C VAL A 48 -1.77 6.35 -4.26
N SER A 49 -0.54 5.99 -4.63
CA SER A 49 -0.11 5.90 -6.03
C SER A 49 -0.73 4.72 -6.79
N VAL A 50 -1.24 3.70 -6.08
CA VAL A 50 -1.96 2.56 -6.67
C VAL A 50 -3.25 3.01 -7.39
N LEU A 51 -3.95 4.01 -6.86
CA LEU A 51 -5.22 4.49 -7.42
C LEU A 51 -5.09 5.07 -8.84
N PRO A 52 -4.21 6.07 -9.11
CA PRO A 52 -4.04 6.58 -10.46
C PRO A 52 -3.50 5.53 -11.43
N GLN A 53 -2.63 4.62 -10.96
CA GLN A 53 -2.13 3.51 -11.76
C GLN A 53 -3.25 2.58 -12.23
N LEU A 54 -4.15 2.18 -11.33
CA LEU A 54 -5.31 1.35 -11.68
C LEU A 54 -6.31 2.09 -12.57
N ARG A 55 -6.58 3.37 -12.30
CA ARG A 55 -7.46 4.21 -13.14
C ARG A 55 -6.95 4.30 -14.58
N LEU A 56 -5.64 4.41 -14.77
CA LEU A 56 -5.03 4.37 -16.10
C LEU A 56 -5.30 3.03 -16.79
N MET A 57 -5.07 1.91 -16.11
CA MET A 57 -5.30 0.57 -16.66
C MET A 57 -6.78 0.31 -17.02
N GLN A 58 -7.70 0.85 -16.21
CA GLN A 58 -9.14 0.79 -16.50
C GLN A 58 -9.51 1.60 -17.76
N ASN A 59 -8.92 2.78 -17.93
CA ASN A 59 -9.20 3.65 -19.08
C ASN A 59 -8.70 3.05 -20.39
N THR A 60 -7.59 2.32 -20.37
CA THR A 60 -7.03 1.67 -21.57
C THR A 60 -7.89 0.51 -22.07
N LYS A 61 -8.79 -0.05 -21.23
CA LYS A 61 -9.71 -1.19 -21.48
C LYS A 61 -9.06 -2.53 -21.90
N ILE A 62 -7.84 -2.46 -22.44
CA ILE A 62 -7.00 -3.56 -22.89
C ILE A 62 -5.66 -3.32 -22.19
N VAL A 63 -5.36 -4.16 -21.21
CA VAL A 63 -4.07 -4.11 -20.50
C VAL A 63 -3.10 -5.05 -21.20
N GLU A 64 -1.91 -4.54 -21.50
CA GLU A 64 -0.84 -5.34 -22.09
C GLU A 64 -0.41 -6.46 -21.12
N PRO A 65 -0.16 -7.68 -21.61
CA PRO A 65 0.14 -8.83 -20.74
C PRO A 65 1.32 -8.58 -19.79
N PHE A 66 2.40 -7.95 -20.27
CA PHE A 66 3.57 -7.63 -19.45
C PHE A 66 3.24 -6.69 -18.30
N THR A 67 2.43 -5.66 -18.56
CA THR A 67 1.94 -4.76 -17.50
C THR A 67 1.09 -5.53 -16.50
N ALA A 68 0.22 -6.43 -16.97
CA ALA A 68 -0.64 -7.22 -16.09
C ALA A 68 0.18 -8.15 -15.17
N HIS A 69 1.19 -8.84 -15.71
CA HIS A 69 2.11 -9.67 -14.94
C HIS A 69 2.86 -8.86 -13.88
N TYR A 70 3.36 -7.67 -14.25
CA TYR A 70 4.05 -6.77 -13.32
C TYR A 70 3.14 -6.35 -12.16
N VAL A 71 1.91 -5.89 -12.46
CA VAL A 71 0.98 -5.43 -11.42
C VAL A 71 0.50 -6.59 -10.53
N PHE A 72 0.35 -7.79 -11.09
CA PHE A 72 0.07 -8.99 -10.30
C PHE A 72 1.23 -9.33 -9.34
N ALA A 73 2.47 -9.33 -9.83
CA ALA A 73 3.66 -9.58 -9.00
C ALA A 73 3.80 -8.52 -7.90
N LEU A 74 3.50 -7.25 -8.21
CA LEU A 74 3.42 -6.17 -7.23
C LEU A 74 2.39 -6.50 -6.14
N GLY A 75 1.22 -7.03 -6.50
CA GLY A 75 0.19 -7.43 -5.53
C GLY A 75 0.60 -8.59 -4.64
N VAL A 76 1.29 -9.59 -5.20
CA VAL A 76 1.86 -10.70 -4.41
C VAL A 76 2.91 -10.18 -3.42
N ALA A 77 3.80 -9.30 -3.87
CA ALA A 77 4.81 -8.70 -3.01
C ALA A 77 4.17 -7.95 -1.83
N ARG A 78 3.09 -7.20 -2.07
CA ARG A 78 2.35 -6.50 -1.00
C ARG A 78 1.65 -7.43 -0.03
N PHE A 79 1.05 -8.51 -0.51
CA PHE A 79 0.46 -9.52 0.36
C PHE A 79 1.50 -10.14 1.31
N LEU A 80 2.70 -10.43 0.79
CA LEU A 80 3.81 -10.94 1.60
C LEU A 80 4.32 -9.90 2.61
N SER A 81 4.41 -8.63 2.21
CA SER A 81 4.73 -7.52 3.13
C SER A 81 3.70 -7.38 4.25
N CYS A 82 2.40 -7.45 3.93
CA CYS A 82 1.33 -7.46 4.91
C CYS A 82 1.48 -8.65 5.88
N ALA A 83 1.69 -9.86 5.37
CA ALA A 83 1.91 -11.06 6.18
C ALA A 83 3.13 -10.93 7.11
N HIS A 84 4.24 -10.35 6.61
CA HIS A 84 5.42 -10.07 7.41
C HIS A 84 5.11 -9.16 8.60
N TRP A 85 4.40 -8.05 8.38
CA TRP A 85 4.01 -7.13 9.45
C TRP A 85 3.02 -7.75 10.44
N VAL A 86 2.05 -8.56 9.96
CA VAL A 86 1.13 -9.31 10.83
C VAL A 86 1.91 -10.25 11.74
N LEU A 87 2.86 -11.01 11.19
CA LEU A 87 3.72 -11.90 11.97
C LEU A 87 4.52 -11.10 12.99
N GLN A 88 5.14 -9.99 12.60
CA GLN A 88 5.91 -9.15 13.51
C GLN A 88 5.07 -8.63 14.69
N ILE A 89 3.84 -8.19 14.44
CA ILE A 89 2.90 -7.75 15.48
C ILE A 89 2.46 -8.92 16.35
N ALA A 90 2.17 -10.09 15.77
CA ALA A 90 1.76 -11.29 16.50
C ALA A 90 2.88 -11.81 17.42
N TYR A 91 4.12 -11.89 16.92
CA TYR A 91 5.29 -12.24 17.72
C TYR A 91 5.53 -11.23 18.84
N HIS A 92 5.44 -9.93 18.55
CA HIS A 92 5.58 -8.88 19.56
C HIS A 92 4.49 -8.97 20.63
N MET A 93 3.22 -9.14 20.24
CA MET A 93 2.10 -9.27 21.17
C MET A 93 2.25 -10.52 22.06
N ARG A 94 2.67 -11.66 21.49
CA ARG A 94 2.98 -12.87 22.24
C ARG A 94 4.10 -12.65 23.26
N HIS A 95 5.16 -11.92 22.87
CA HIS A 95 6.30 -11.63 23.74
C HIS A 95 5.96 -10.64 24.88
N VAL A 96 5.09 -9.66 24.61
CA VAL A 96 4.59 -8.69 25.62
C VAL A 96 3.71 -9.36 26.67
N VAL A 97 2.92 -10.37 26.30
CA VAL A 97 2.11 -11.15 27.25
C VAL A 97 3.00 -11.97 28.20
N LEU A 98 4.15 -12.44 27.71
CA LEU A 98 5.08 -13.29 28.47
C LEU A 98 6.07 -12.48 29.33
N ASP A 99 6.49 -11.30 28.88
CA ASP A 99 7.41 -10.44 29.62
C ASP A 99 6.71 -9.16 30.13
N SER A 100 6.29 -9.18 31.40
CA SER A 100 5.66 -8.02 32.04
C SER A 100 6.65 -6.89 32.38
N ARG A 101 7.97 -7.10 32.26
CA ARG A 101 9.01 -6.13 32.67
C ARG A 101 9.46 -5.16 31.57
N GLY A 102 9.30 -5.48 30.28
CA GLY A 102 9.76 -4.65 29.16
C GLY A 102 8.78 -3.59 28.63
N ARG A 103 7.55 -3.53 29.16
CA ARG A 103 6.38 -2.84 28.57
C ARG A 103 6.58 -1.36 28.21
N LEU A 104 7.41 -0.63 28.94
CA LEU A 104 7.64 0.81 28.71
C LEU A 104 8.65 1.08 27.58
N LEU A 105 9.70 0.25 27.47
CA LEU A 105 10.73 0.37 26.44
C LEU A 105 10.23 -0.07 25.06
N THR A 106 9.39 -1.09 24.98
CA THR A 106 8.75 -1.52 23.73
C THR A 106 7.63 -0.56 23.28
N ALA A 107 6.86 0.02 24.19
CA ALA A 107 5.86 1.04 23.83
C ALA A 107 6.48 2.34 23.28
N LEU A 108 7.69 2.70 23.73
CA LEU A 108 8.42 3.89 23.26
C LEU A 108 9.15 3.66 21.92
N GLY A 109 9.58 2.43 21.60
CA GLY A 109 10.29 2.09 20.35
C GLY A 109 9.41 1.52 19.23
N TYR A 110 8.35 0.77 19.59
CA TYR A 110 7.34 0.17 18.70
C TYR A 110 5.98 0.88 18.87
N GLY A 111 5.95 2.22 18.78
CA GLY A 111 4.72 3.01 18.91
C GLY A 111 3.65 2.73 17.84
N LEU A 112 2.80 3.70 17.52
CA LEU A 112 1.74 3.58 16.49
C LEU A 112 2.23 3.19 15.08
N TRP A 113 3.55 3.21 14.84
CA TRP A 113 4.16 3.03 13.53
C TRP A 113 3.89 1.67 12.87
N PRO A 114 4.16 0.48 13.47
CA PRO A 114 3.88 -0.81 12.82
C PRO A 114 2.40 -1.01 12.51
N SER A 115 1.50 -0.50 13.37
CA SER A 115 0.06 -0.53 13.12
C SER A 115 -0.34 0.33 11.92
N MET A 116 0.28 1.50 11.75
CA MET A 116 0.05 2.36 10.60
C MET A 116 0.60 1.77 9.29
N VAL A 117 1.76 1.09 9.34
CA VAL A 117 2.28 0.37 8.17
C VAL A 117 1.32 -0.75 7.78
N LEU A 118 0.87 -1.56 8.74
CA LEU A 118 -0.11 -2.63 8.46
C LEU A 118 -1.40 -2.07 7.87
N LEU A 119 -1.91 -0.95 8.39
CA LEU A 119 -3.10 -0.29 7.85
C LEU A 119 -2.89 0.13 6.38
N SER A 120 -1.72 0.72 6.07
CA SER A 120 -1.36 1.11 4.70
C SER A 120 -1.32 -0.11 3.76
N GLU A 121 -0.70 -1.20 4.19
CA GLU A 121 -0.59 -2.45 3.43
C GLU A 121 -1.96 -3.11 3.20
N ILE A 122 -2.86 -3.09 4.20
CA ILE A 122 -4.23 -3.60 4.07
C ILE A 122 -5.01 -2.80 3.01
N VAL A 123 -4.94 -1.47 3.06
CA VAL A 123 -5.62 -0.60 2.07
C VAL A 123 -5.13 -0.91 0.66
N GLN A 124 -3.82 -1.03 0.47
CA GLN A 124 -3.23 -1.40 -0.82
C GLN A 124 -3.66 -2.78 -1.29
N THR A 125 -3.60 -3.78 -0.41
CA THR A 125 -3.96 -5.16 -0.72
C THR A 125 -5.42 -5.25 -1.12
N PHE A 126 -6.32 -4.53 -0.46
CA PHE A 126 -7.74 -4.52 -0.79
C PHE A 126 -8.02 -3.89 -2.15
N ILE A 127 -7.41 -2.74 -2.45
CA ILE A 127 -7.54 -2.07 -3.74
C ILE A 127 -7.02 -2.97 -4.88
N LEU A 128 -5.90 -3.66 -4.64
CA LEU A 128 -5.25 -4.50 -5.66
C LEU A 128 -5.88 -5.89 -5.79
N ALA A 129 -6.62 -6.35 -4.79
CA ALA A 129 -7.28 -7.65 -4.78
C ALA A 129 -8.27 -7.79 -5.94
N ASP A 130 -9.02 -6.73 -6.24
CA ASP A 130 -9.97 -6.72 -7.37
C ASP A 130 -9.25 -6.94 -8.71
N PHE A 131 -8.15 -6.22 -8.93
CA PHE A 131 -7.30 -6.41 -10.11
C PHE A 131 -6.75 -7.85 -10.18
N CYS A 132 -6.20 -8.36 -9.08
CA CYS A 132 -5.65 -9.72 -9.01
C CYS A 132 -6.71 -10.79 -9.32
N TYR A 133 -7.95 -10.60 -8.85
CA TYR A 133 -9.05 -11.50 -9.15
C TYR A 133 -9.36 -11.57 -10.66
N TYR A 134 -9.50 -10.41 -11.31
CA TYR A 134 -9.76 -10.36 -12.75
C TYR A 134 -8.58 -10.89 -13.58
N TYR A 135 -7.35 -10.65 -13.13
CA TYR A 135 -6.15 -11.19 -13.74
C TYR A 135 -6.13 -12.73 -13.71
N VAL A 136 -6.36 -13.35 -12.54
CA VAL A 136 -6.42 -14.81 -12.42
C VAL A 136 -7.54 -15.39 -13.28
N LYS A 137 -8.71 -14.74 -13.28
CA LYS A 137 -9.84 -15.15 -14.13
C LYS A 137 -9.49 -15.12 -15.63
N SER A 138 -8.76 -14.09 -16.09
CA SER A 138 -8.31 -13.96 -17.47
C SER A 138 -7.33 -15.08 -17.86
N LEU A 139 -6.39 -15.42 -16.97
CA LEU A 139 -5.43 -16.50 -17.19
C LEU A 139 -6.12 -17.86 -17.29
N VAL A 140 -7.04 -18.18 -16.37
CA VAL A 140 -7.80 -19.44 -16.39
C VAL A 140 -8.68 -19.55 -17.64
N GLY A 141 -9.20 -18.42 -18.13
CA GLY A 141 -9.95 -18.34 -19.39
C GLY A 141 -9.09 -18.41 -20.67
N GLY A 142 -7.77 -18.54 -20.56
CA GLY A 142 -6.86 -18.59 -21.71
C GLY A 142 -6.72 -17.26 -22.47
N GLN A 143 -7.21 -16.15 -21.91
CA GLN A 143 -7.06 -14.82 -22.50
C GLN A 143 -5.81 -14.15 -21.97
N LEU A 144 -4.79 -14.03 -22.83
CA LEU A 144 -3.55 -13.31 -22.52
C LEU A 144 -3.79 -11.81 -22.34
N VAL A 145 -4.85 -11.28 -22.96
CA VAL A 145 -5.23 -9.87 -22.93
C VAL A 145 -6.26 -9.62 -21.84
N LEU A 146 -5.83 -8.97 -20.75
CA LEU A 146 -6.71 -8.61 -19.65
C LEU A 146 -7.63 -7.45 -20.06
N ARG A 147 -8.94 -7.70 -20.05
CA ARG A 147 -9.98 -6.67 -20.22
C ARG A 147 -10.66 -6.39 -18.89
N LEU A 148 -10.42 -5.21 -18.34
CA LEU A 148 -11.10 -4.76 -17.12
C LEU A 148 -12.50 -4.21 -17.46
N PRO A 149 -13.56 -4.64 -16.76
CA PRO A 149 -14.88 -4.04 -16.92
C PRO A 149 -14.84 -2.56 -16.49
N SER A 150 -15.41 -1.68 -17.32
CA SER A 150 -15.51 -0.25 -17.02
C SER A 150 -16.49 -0.03 -15.86
N GLY A 151 -15.99 0.11 -14.64
CA GLY A 151 -16.83 0.45 -13.48
C GLY A 151 -16.37 -0.06 -12.12
N VAL A 152 -15.25 -0.76 -12.01
CA VAL A 152 -14.83 -1.38 -10.73
C VAL A 152 -13.69 -0.60 -10.07
N VAL A 153 -13.94 0.64 -9.64
CA VAL A 153 -13.27 1.35 -8.52
C VAL A 153 -14.12 2.57 -8.17
#